data_AF-A0A959H096-F1
#
_entry.id   AF-A0A959H096-F1
#
_cell.length_a   1.000
_cell.length_b   1.000
_cell.length_c   1.000
_cell.angle_alpha   90.00
_cell.angle_beta   90.00
_cell.angle_gamma   90.00
#
_symmetry.space_group_name_H-M   'P 1'
#
loop_
_entity.id
_entity.type
_entity.pdbx_description
1 polymer ?
#
loop_
_entity_poly.entity_id
_entity_poly.type
_entity_poly.pdbx_seq_one_letter_code
_entity_poly.pdbx_strand_id
1 'polypeptide(L)'
;MRISRLTAPFLALFLLYSFQGWCCGYSFVGDCSSSIFLSINGTVDSFVVAPCPGLLAFDGFSIGNIQSLSITRAKAVTWESCQNNVSGMALYYRVYEQGQQGGAWSHFDLQEDYNTLVGPYTTRYRSGEAMSDLTNGLATGKTYVLEIYYQAEVDTIGDDFIPETTILQDNNGQNYHFTFQYGGASAPPFAIAATR
;
A
#
# COMPACT_ATOMS: atom_id res chain seq x y z
N MET A 1 -27.08 72.32 33.94
CA MET A 1 -26.32 71.72 32.82
C MET A 1 -26.25 70.23 33.10
N ARG A 2 -27.13 69.42 32.49
CA ARG A 2 -27.31 68.00 32.82
C ARG A 2 -26.39 67.15 31.94
N ILE A 3 -25.60 66.32 32.60
CA ILE A 3 -24.74 65.29 32.03
C ILE A 3 -25.63 64.07 31.72
N SER A 4 -25.56 63.54 30.50
CA SER A 4 -26.12 62.24 30.16
C SER A 4 -25.10 61.50 29.28
N ARG A 5 -24.37 60.58 29.92
CA ARG A 5 -23.52 59.58 29.27
C ARG A 5 -24.43 58.48 28.72
N LEU A 6 -24.40 58.26 27.40
CA LEU A 6 -24.92 57.03 26.80
C LEU A 6 -23.75 56.07 26.61
N THR A 7 -23.64 55.09 27.49
CA THR A 7 -22.80 53.91 27.33
C THR A 7 -23.60 52.88 26.54
N ALA A 8 -23.24 52.67 25.27
CA ALA A 8 -23.70 51.50 24.52
C ALA A 8 -22.71 50.34 24.78
N PRO A 9 -23.13 49.23 25.40
CA PRO A 9 -22.31 48.03 25.41
C PRO A 9 -22.35 47.43 24.00
N PHE A 10 -21.23 47.54 23.28
CA PHE A 10 -21.02 46.81 22.04
C PHE A 10 -20.93 45.32 22.41
N LEU A 11 -22.06 44.63 22.23
CA LEU A 11 -22.20 43.19 22.44
C LEU A 11 -21.33 42.50 21.38
N ALA A 12 -20.10 42.16 21.75
CA ALA A 12 -19.21 41.31 20.96
C ALA A 12 -19.80 39.89 20.97
N LEU A 13 -20.76 39.65 20.08
CA LEU A 13 -21.25 38.32 19.74
C LEU A 13 -20.15 37.65 18.90
N PHE A 14 -19.12 37.14 19.58
CA PHE A 14 -18.18 36.18 19.00
C PHE A 14 -19.00 34.95 18.60
N LEU A 15 -19.43 34.95 17.34
CA LEU A 15 -19.90 33.79 16.61
C LEU A 15 -18.82 32.72 16.73
N LEU A 16 -18.99 31.83 17.71
CA LEU A 16 -18.34 30.53 17.77
C LEU A 16 -18.92 29.67 16.63
N TYR A 17 -18.67 30.08 15.39
CA TYR A 17 -18.76 29.19 14.26
C TYR A 17 -17.59 28.23 14.40
N SER A 18 -17.88 27.06 14.95
CA SER A 18 -16.99 25.91 14.88
C SER A 18 -16.83 25.59 13.40
N PHE A 19 -15.83 26.17 12.73
CA PHE A 19 -15.39 25.67 11.45
C PHE A 19 -14.94 24.23 11.72
N GLN A 20 -15.74 23.25 11.29
CA GLN A 20 -15.23 21.91 11.12
C GLN A 20 -14.14 22.04 10.07
N GLY A 21 -12.88 22.07 10.50
CA GLY A 21 -11.74 22.07 9.60
C GLY A 21 -11.70 20.72 8.91
N TRP A 22 -12.08 20.68 7.63
CA TRP A 22 -11.95 19.47 6.82
C TRP A 22 -10.51 19.46 6.30
N CYS A 23 -9.75 18.40 6.63
CA CYS A 23 -8.39 18.27 6.11
C CYS A 23 -8.47 17.78 4.66
N CYS A 24 -7.97 18.59 3.73
CA CYS A 24 -7.74 18.19 2.34
C CYS A 24 -6.45 17.37 2.26
N GLY A 25 -6.48 16.22 1.60
CA GLY A 25 -5.30 15.42 1.37
C GLY A 25 -5.62 14.07 0.74
N TYR A 26 -4.59 13.24 0.69
CA TYR A 26 -4.65 11.88 0.21
C TYR A 26 -3.51 11.07 0.83
N SER A 27 -3.72 9.78 1.05
CA SER A 27 -2.67 8.85 1.48
C SER A 27 -3.17 7.40 1.39
N PHE A 28 -2.30 6.45 1.72
CA PHE A 28 -2.73 5.11 2.10
C PHE A 28 -3.50 5.17 3.43
N VAL A 29 -4.48 4.27 3.64
CA VAL A 29 -5.26 4.18 4.90
C VAL A 29 -4.41 3.64 6.08
N GLY A 30 -3.14 3.37 5.81
CA GLY A 30 -2.14 2.94 6.75
C GLY A 30 -1.39 1.72 6.22
N ASP A 31 -0.33 1.38 6.93
CA ASP A 31 0.58 0.29 6.59
C ASP A 31 -0.11 -1.08 6.49
N CYS A 32 -1.14 -1.29 7.29
CA CYS A 32 -1.92 -2.54 7.32
C CYS A 32 -3.00 -2.66 6.24
N SER A 33 -3.17 -1.61 5.43
CA SER A 33 -4.24 -1.56 4.43
C SER A 33 -3.82 -2.12 3.06
N SER A 34 -2.55 -2.49 2.91
CA SER A 34 -2.02 -3.08 1.69
C SER A 34 -1.46 -4.47 1.95
N SER A 35 -1.71 -5.38 1.03
CA SER A 35 -1.37 -6.80 1.18
C SER A 35 -1.07 -7.46 -0.15
N ILE A 36 -0.12 -8.39 -0.14
CA ILE A 36 0.23 -9.23 -1.28
C ILE A 36 -0.10 -10.69 -0.98
N PHE A 37 -0.59 -11.39 -1.98
CA PHE A 37 -0.94 -12.80 -1.91
C PHE A 37 0.03 -13.58 -2.79
N LEU A 38 0.67 -14.59 -2.21
CA LEU A 38 1.70 -15.38 -2.87
C LEU A 38 1.27 -16.83 -2.93
N SER A 39 1.52 -17.50 -4.05
CA SER A 39 1.51 -18.95 -4.13
C SER A 39 2.93 -19.47 -3.94
N ILE A 40 3.16 -20.19 -2.84
CA ILE A 40 4.45 -20.76 -2.47
C ILE A 40 4.29 -22.28 -2.49
N ASN A 41 4.99 -22.95 -3.41
CA ASN A 41 4.85 -24.40 -3.65
C ASN A 41 3.37 -24.83 -3.82
N GLY A 42 2.56 -23.99 -4.48
CA GLY A 42 1.13 -24.24 -4.71
C GLY A 42 0.20 -23.89 -3.55
N THR A 43 0.73 -23.46 -2.39
CA THR A 43 -0.07 -22.99 -1.25
C THR A 43 -0.18 -21.47 -1.31
N VAL A 44 -1.41 -20.95 -1.30
CA VAL A 44 -1.66 -19.50 -1.30
C VAL A 44 -1.73 -18.98 0.12
N ASP A 45 -0.98 -17.91 0.40
CA ASP A 45 -1.04 -17.18 1.67
C ASP A 45 -1.00 -15.66 1.43
N SER A 46 -1.39 -14.88 2.43
CA SER A 46 -1.49 -13.42 2.38
C SER A 46 -0.57 -12.75 3.39
N PHE A 47 0.09 -11.69 2.95
CA PHE A 47 1.04 -10.93 3.76
C PHE A 47 0.64 -9.45 3.70
N VAL A 48 0.51 -8.82 4.87
CA VAL A 48 0.42 -7.36 4.93
C VAL A 48 1.80 -6.78 4.66
N VAL A 49 1.90 -5.68 3.92
CA VAL A 49 3.23 -5.17 3.52
C VAL A 49 4.08 -4.72 4.70
N ALA A 50 3.44 -4.28 5.79
CA ALA A 50 4.09 -3.72 6.96
C ALA A 50 3.60 -4.38 8.27
N PRO A 51 4.29 -4.18 9.40
CA PRO A 51 3.93 -4.81 10.67
C PRO A 51 2.52 -4.45 11.17
N CYS A 52 1.68 -5.47 11.36
CA CYS A 52 0.31 -5.31 11.82
C CYS A 52 -0.03 -6.34 12.91
N PRO A 53 -0.66 -5.93 14.02
CA PRO A 53 -1.01 -6.85 15.09
C PRO A 53 -1.85 -8.04 14.60
N GLY A 54 -1.37 -9.26 14.84
CA GLY A 54 -2.07 -10.49 14.48
C GLY A 54 -2.06 -10.87 12.99
N LEU A 55 -1.32 -10.14 12.15
CA LEU A 55 -1.15 -10.44 10.73
C LEU A 55 0.33 -10.67 10.40
N LEU A 56 0.58 -11.49 9.38
CA LEU A 56 1.93 -11.80 8.93
C LEU A 56 2.46 -10.67 8.05
N ALA A 57 3.53 -10.01 8.51
CA ALA A 57 4.20 -8.97 7.75
C ALA A 57 5.04 -9.57 6.61
N PHE A 58 5.02 -8.90 5.46
CA PHE A 58 5.81 -9.26 4.29
C PHE A 58 7.30 -8.95 4.49
N ASP A 59 7.62 -7.93 5.27
CA ASP A 59 8.98 -7.41 5.37
C ASP A 59 9.85 -8.19 6.37
N GLY A 60 11.11 -8.46 6.00
CA GLY A 60 12.16 -8.86 6.92
C GLY A 60 12.20 -10.34 7.33
N PHE A 61 11.44 -11.23 6.66
CA PHE A 61 11.47 -12.67 6.96
C PHE A 61 12.13 -13.51 5.85
N SER A 62 12.34 -14.80 6.14
CA SER A 62 12.90 -15.77 5.21
C SER A 62 12.04 -17.04 5.15
N ILE A 63 11.70 -17.48 3.95
CA ILE A 63 10.77 -18.60 3.70
C ILE A 63 11.50 -19.95 3.59
N GLY A 64 12.83 -19.94 3.56
CA GLY A 64 13.64 -21.14 3.38
C GLY A 64 13.60 -21.65 1.94
N ASN A 65 13.75 -22.97 1.77
CA ASN A 65 13.84 -23.62 0.46
C ASN A 65 12.46 -23.78 -0.19
N ILE A 66 12.28 -23.23 -1.39
CA ILE A 66 11.05 -23.31 -2.17
C ILE A 66 11.28 -23.87 -3.58
N GLN A 67 10.23 -24.46 -4.15
CA GLN A 67 10.17 -24.99 -5.51
C GLN A 67 9.53 -24.00 -6.49
N SER A 68 8.53 -23.23 -6.05
CA SER A 68 7.81 -22.28 -6.91
C SER A 68 7.33 -21.08 -6.10
N LEU A 69 7.35 -19.91 -6.72
CA LEU A 69 6.82 -18.67 -6.16
C LEU A 69 6.07 -17.92 -7.26
N SER A 70 4.84 -17.48 -6.97
CA SER A 70 4.14 -16.52 -7.82
C SER A 70 3.35 -15.51 -7.01
N ILE A 71 3.21 -14.30 -7.55
CA ILE A 71 2.22 -13.35 -7.04
C ILE A 71 0.89 -13.78 -7.62
N THR A 72 -0.12 -13.94 -6.75
CA THR A 72 -1.49 -14.31 -7.15
C THR A 72 -2.43 -13.11 -7.11
N ARG A 73 -2.25 -12.23 -6.12
CA ARG A 73 -3.09 -11.04 -5.94
C ARG A 73 -2.35 -9.96 -5.15
N ALA A 74 -2.74 -8.71 -5.37
CA ALA A 74 -2.37 -7.57 -4.54
C ALA A 74 -3.62 -6.77 -4.15
N LYS A 75 -3.57 -6.11 -3.00
CA LYS A 75 -4.60 -5.19 -2.52
C LYS A 75 -3.96 -3.96 -1.90
N ALA A 76 -4.58 -2.81 -2.08
CA ALA A 76 -4.21 -1.58 -1.41
C ALA A 76 -5.46 -0.74 -1.16
N VAL A 77 -5.42 0.09 -0.11
CA VAL A 77 -6.50 1.02 0.22
C VAL A 77 -5.93 2.41 0.40
N THR A 78 -6.52 3.37 -0.30
CA THR A 78 -6.20 4.79 -0.19
C THR A 78 -7.40 5.58 0.31
N TRP A 79 -7.12 6.77 0.82
CA TRP A 79 -8.13 7.78 1.06
C TRP A 79 -7.74 9.07 0.37
N GLU A 80 -8.74 9.86 0.02
CA GLU A 80 -8.59 11.21 -0.48
C GLU A 80 -9.75 12.11 -0.04
N SER A 81 -9.55 13.43 -0.14
CA SER A 81 -10.56 14.43 0.16
C SER A 81 -10.38 15.71 -0.65
N CYS A 82 -11.43 16.55 -0.64
CA CYS A 82 -11.50 17.81 -1.39
C CYS A 82 -11.49 17.56 -2.91
N GLN A 83 -10.62 18.23 -3.67
CA GLN A 83 -10.51 18.07 -5.12
C GLN A 83 -9.58 16.92 -5.54
N ASN A 84 -8.95 16.24 -4.58
CA ASN A 84 -8.04 15.14 -4.92
C ASN A 84 -8.82 13.89 -5.29
N ASN A 85 -8.35 13.17 -6.30
CA ASN A 85 -8.82 11.86 -6.72
C ASN A 85 -7.63 10.92 -6.86
N VAL A 86 -7.60 9.81 -6.12
CA VAL A 86 -6.63 8.75 -6.43
C VAL A 86 -7.12 8.07 -7.70
N SER A 87 -6.44 8.27 -8.82
CA SER A 87 -6.87 7.84 -10.15
C SER A 87 -6.35 6.46 -10.56
N GLY A 88 -5.18 6.06 -10.03
CA GLY A 88 -4.52 4.80 -10.36
C GLY A 88 -3.83 4.15 -9.16
N MET A 89 -3.49 2.87 -9.29
CA MET A 89 -2.71 2.11 -8.30
C MET A 89 -2.01 0.94 -8.98
N ALA A 90 -0.74 0.70 -8.64
CA ALA A 90 0.01 -0.44 -9.12
C ALA A 90 0.89 -1.06 -8.03
N LEU A 91 1.08 -2.38 -8.11
CA LEU A 91 2.13 -3.09 -7.37
C LEU A 91 3.36 -3.19 -8.26
N TYR A 92 4.48 -2.67 -7.78
CA TYR A 92 5.79 -2.86 -8.39
C TYR A 92 6.53 -3.97 -7.65
N TYR A 93 7.17 -4.86 -8.40
CA TYR A 93 7.91 -5.99 -7.84
C TYR A 93 9.13 -6.35 -8.69
N ARG A 94 10.14 -6.95 -8.05
CA ARG A 94 11.29 -7.54 -8.74
C ARG A 94 11.90 -8.67 -7.90
N VAL A 95 12.59 -9.58 -8.58
CA VAL A 95 13.35 -10.67 -7.97
C VAL A 95 14.80 -10.60 -8.40
N TYR A 96 15.73 -10.75 -7.45
CA TYR A 96 17.16 -10.74 -7.72
C TYR A 96 17.94 -11.59 -6.71
N GLU A 97 19.12 -12.07 -7.10
CA GLU A 97 20.00 -12.85 -6.21
C GLU A 97 20.49 -11.97 -5.06
N GLN A 98 20.47 -12.49 -3.83
CA GLN A 98 20.89 -11.75 -2.65
C GLN A 98 22.34 -11.26 -2.80
N GLY A 99 22.56 -9.96 -2.52
CA GLY A 99 23.85 -9.30 -2.68
C GLY A 99 24.11 -8.73 -4.08
N GLN A 100 23.20 -8.93 -5.04
CA GLN A 100 23.19 -8.23 -6.33
C GLN A 100 22.29 -7.00 -6.26
N GLN A 101 22.44 -6.09 -7.23
CA GLN A 101 21.50 -4.99 -7.42
C GLN A 101 20.17 -5.53 -7.96
N GLY A 102 19.05 -5.09 -7.38
CA GLY A 102 17.72 -5.37 -7.91
C GLY A 102 17.58 -4.70 -9.27
N GLY A 103 17.37 -5.50 -10.32
CA GLY A 103 17.26 -5.01 -11.69
C GLY A 103 16.02 -4.15 -11.95
N ALA A 104 15.51 -4.23 -13.19
CA ALA A 104 14.30 -3.51 -13.58
C ALA A 104 13.07 -3.99 -12.79
N TRP A 105 12.15 -3.06 -12.52
CA TRP A 105 10.87 -3.35 -11.89
C TRP A 105 9.87 -3.89 -12.91
N SER A 106 9.13 -4.91 -12.51
CA SER A 106 7.87 -5.30 -13.13
C SER A 106 6.71 -4.69 -12.35
N HIS A 107 5.55 -4.52 -12.98
CA HIS A 107 4.34 -4.07 -12.30
C HIS A 107 3.08 -4.66 -12.90
N PHE A 108 1.99 -4.56 -12.16
CA PHE A 108 0.64 -4.69 -12.69
C PHE A 108 -0.31 -3.75 -11.95
N ASP A 109 -1.34 -3.31 -12.65
CA ASP A 109 -2.31 -2.35 -12.13
C ASP A 109 -3.33 -3.03 -11.23
N LEU A 110 -3.71 -2.32 -10.16
CA LEU A 110 -4.80 -2.69 -9.27
C LEU A 110 -6.04 -1.93 -9.72
N GLN A 111 -7.10 -2.68 -9.99
CA GLN A 111 -8.40 -2.13 -10.39
C GLN A 111 -9.19 -1.71 -9.16
N GLU A 112 -10.03 -0.70 -9.31
CA GLU A 112 -10.97 -0.31 -8.24
C GLU A 112 -12.03 -1.39 -8.05
N ASP A 113 -12.07 -1.96 -6.84
CA ASP A 113 -13.10 -2.92 -6.44
C ASP A 113 -14.37 -2.17 -6.06
N TYR A 114 -14.23 -1.16 -5.19
CA TYR A 114 -15.29 -0.27 -4.72
C TYR A 114 -14.69 0.94 -4.00
N ASN A 115 -15.53 1.93 -3.71
CA ASN A 115 -15.18 3.06 -2.86
C ASN A 115 -16.28 3.32 -1.80
N THR A 116 -15.92 4.05 -0.75
CA THR A 116 -16.86 4.52 0.27
C THR A 116 -16.68 6.02 0.48
N LEU A 117 -17.78 6.73 0.75
CA LEU A 117 -17.79 8.17 0.99
C LEU A 117 -18.29 8.46 2.40
N VAL A 118 -17.46 9.09 3.23
CA VAL A 118 -17.80 9.49 4.60
C VAL A 118 -17.43 10.97 4.79
N GLY A 119 -18.43 11.85 4.76
CA GLY A 119 -18.18 13.29 4.75
C GLY A 119 -17.39 13.69 3.49
N PRO A 120 -16.27 14.44 3.60
CA PRO A 120 -15.42 14.76 2.45
C PRO A 120 -14.47 13.65 2.01
N TYR A 121 -14.42 12.54 2.76
CA TYR A 121 -13.40 11.52 2.56
C TYR A 121 -13.95 10.42 1.66
N THR A 122 -13.26 10.18 0.56
CA THR A 122 -13.43 8.98 -0.26
C THR A 122 -12.35 8.00 0.13
N THR A 123 -12.73 6.75 0.43
CA THR A 123 -11.79 5.64 0.60
C THR A 123 -11.94 4.69 -0.56
N ARG A 124 -10.84 4.35 -1.24
CA ARG A 124 -10.83 3.47 -2.41
C ARG A 124 -10.16 2.16 -2.09
N TYR A 125 -10.83 1.07 -2.45
CA TYR A 125 -10.35 -0.29 -2.27
C TYR A 125 -9.98 -0.81 -3.66
N ARG A 126 -8.71 -1.17 -3.84
CA ARG A 126 -8.22 -1.67 -5.12
C ARG A 126 -7.57 -3.02 -4.98
N SER A 127 -7.71 -3.83 -6.02
CA SER A 127 -7.02 -5.11 -6.11
C SER A 127 -6.71 -5.50 -7.55
N GLY A 128 -5.70 -6.34 -7.69
CA GLY A 128 -5.28 -6.86 -8.99
C GLY A 128 -4.80 -8.28 -8.83
N GLU A 129 -5.04 -9.10 -9.84
CA GLU A 129 -4.56 -10.48 -9.90
C GLU A 129 -3.41 -10.57 -10.87
N ALA A 130 -2.41 -11.36 -10.51
CA ALA A 130 -1.29 -11.70 -11.37
C ALA A 130 -1.09 -13.21 -11.30
N MET A 131 -0.50 -13.79 -12.35
CA MET A 131 0.03 -15.14 -12.31
C MET A 131 1.50 -15.09 -12.73
N SER A 132 2.23 -14.15 -12.15
CA SER A 132 3.65 -13.94 -12.44
C SER A 132 4.47 -15.01 -11.76
N ASP A 133 4.98 -15.97 -12.52
CA ASP A 133 5.99 -16.93 -12.04
C ASP A 133 7.30 -16.19 -11.75
N LEU A 134 7.64 -16.11 -10.47
CA LEU A 134 8.81 -15.42 -9.95
C LEU A 134 10.04 -16.32 -9.88
N THR A 135 9.89 -17.62 -10.15
CA THR A 135 10.97 -18.61 -10.14
C THR A 135 11.55 -18.90 -11.52
N ASN A 136 10.90 -18.40 -12.57
CA ASN A 136 11.37 -18.58 -13.93
C ASN A 136 12.77 -17.95 -14.13
N GLY A 137 13.72 -18.77 -14.61
CA GLY A 137 15.11 -18.35 -14.84
C GLY A 137 16.00 -18.30 -13.60
N LEU A 138 15.49 -18.66 -12.41
CA LEU A 138 16.32 -18.71 -11.20
C LEU A 138 17.24 -19.95 -11.18
N ALA A 139 18.44 -19.78 -10.64
CA ALA A 139 19.41 -20.86 -10.46
C ALA A 139 19.20 -21.55 -9.11
N THR A 140 19.15 -22.88 -9.12
CA THR A 140 18.97 -23.68 -7.91
C THR A 140 20.13 -23.52 -6.92
N GLY A 141 19.81 -23.53 -5.63
CA GLY A 141 20.77 -23.42 -4.52
C GLY A 141 21.11 -21.99 -4.12
N LYS A 142 20.59 -20.98 -4.84
CA LYS A 142 20.82 -19.56 -4.56
C LYS A 142 19.72 -18.96 -3.69
N THR A 143 20.08 -17.90 -2.95
CA THR A 143 19.14 -17.08 -2.19
C THR A 143 18.73 -15.87 -3.01
N TYR A 144 17.43 -15.62 -3.05
CA TYR A 144 16.82 -14.52 -3.79
C TYR A 144 16.05 -13.61 -2.84
N VAL A 145 15.90 -12.37 -3.26
CA VAL A 145 15.07 -11.35 -2.63
C VAL A 145 13.87 -11.10 -3.54
N LEU A 146 12.65 -11.20 -3.00
CA LEU A 146 11.48 -10.58 -3.61
C LEU A 146 11.31 -9.22 -2.94
N GLU A 147 11.35 -8.16 -3.74
CA GLU A 147 11.21 -6.77 -3.29
C GLU A 147 10.00 -6.14 -3.96
N ILE A 148 9.21 -5.37 -3.20
CA ILE A 148 7.97 -4.75 -3.66
C ILE A 148 7.77 -3.33 -3.10
N TYR A 149 6.98 -2.53 -3.80
CA TYR A 149 6.34 -1.31 -3.29
C TYR A 149 5.01 -1.05 -4.02
N TYR A 150 4.15 -0.24 -3.42
CA TYR A 150 2.92 0.22 -4.07
C TYR A 150 3.05 1.68 -4.48
N GLN A 151 2.46 2.02 -5.62
CA GLN A 151 2.37 3.41 -6.10
C GLN A 151 0.90 3.72 -6.39
N ALA A 152 0.42 4.82 -5.83
CA ALA A 152 -0.86 5.39 -6.18
C ALA A 152 -0.64 6.65 -7.04
N GLU A 153 -1.49 6.82 -8.05
CA GLU A 153 -1.54 8.01 -8.89
C GLU A 153 -2.67 8.91 -8.40
N VAL A 154 -2.42 10.21 -8.32
CA VAL A 154 -3.36 11.18 -7.74
C VAL A 154 -3.53 12.38 -8.67
N ASP A 155 -4.77 12.57 -9.11
CA ASP A 155 -5.28 13.83 -9.67
C ASP A 155 -5.52 14.78 -8.49
N THR A 156 -4.79 15.88 -8.46
CA THR A 156 -4.80 16.89 -7.38
C THR A 156 -5.57 18.15 -7.77
N ILE A 157 -6.04 18.24 -9.01
CA ILE A 157 -6.81 19.36 -9.54
C ILE A 157 -8.31 19.04 -9.52
N GLY A 158 -8.66 17.77 -9.75
CA GLY A 158 -10.01 17.22 -9.63
C GLY A 158 -10.88 17.44 -10.86
N ASP A 159 -10.29 17.70 -12.02
CA ASP A 159 -10.98 18.12 -13.23
C ASP A 159 -11.16 17.01 -14.28
N ASP A 160 -10.20 16.10 -14.42
CA ASP A 160 -10.23 15.08 -15.48
C ASP A 160 -9.74 13.68 -15.08
N PHE A 161 -9.42 13.44 -13.80
CA PHE A 161 -8.91 12.16 -13.30
C PHE A 161 -7.52 11.77 -13.86
N ILE A 162 -6.79 12.71 -14.46
CA ILE A 162 -5.41 12.53 -14.90
C ILE A 162 -4.47 12.90 -13.73
N PRO A 163 -3.48 12.06 -13.39
CA PRO A 163 -2.64 12.31 -12.22
C PRO A 163 -1.60 13.41 -12.43
N GLU A 164 -1.50 14.37 -11.49
CA GLU A 164 -0.37 15.30 -11.38
C GLU A 164 0.77 14.74 -10.51
N THR A 165 0.46 13.79 -9.63
CA THR A 165 1.43 13.29 -8.67
C THR A 165 1.22 11.83 -8.33
N THR A 166 2.19 11.29 -7.58
CA THR A 166 2.17 9.92 -7.07
C THR A 166 2.52 9.89 -5.60
N ILE A 167 1.99 8.90 -4.90
CA ILE A 167 2.41 8.54 -3.54
C ILE A 167 2.90 7.11 -3.51
N LEU A 168 3.89 6.85 -2.67
CA LEU A 168 4.51 5.54 -2.52
C LEU A 168 4.19 4.95 -1.15
N GLN A 169 3.98 3.65 -1.15
CA GLN A 169 4.07 2.82 0.05
C GLN A 169 5.26 1.88 -0.18
N ASP A 170 6.42 2.32 0.30
CA ASP A 170 7.75 1.82 -0.08
C ASP A 170 8.68 1.66 1.13
N ASN A 171 8.13 1.49 2.33
CA ASN A 171 8.93 1.33 3.56
C ASN A 171 9.94 2.48 3.78
N ASN A 172 9.52 3.73 3.56
CA ASN A 172 10.38 4.92 3.64
C ASN A 172 11.58 4.85 2.67
N GLY A 173 11.34 4.37 1.45
CA GLY A 173 12.36 4.19 0.41
C GLY A 173 13.25 2.96 0.55
N GLN A 174 13.00 2.10 1.55
CA GLN A 174 13.73 0.82 1.70
C GLN A 174 13.08 -0.34 0.93
N ASN A 175 11.85 -0.14 0.45
CA ASN A 175 10.94 -1.14 -0.09
C ASN A 175 10.66 -2.29 0.89
N TYR A 176 9.63 -3.06 0.61
CA TYR A 176 9.32 -4.26 1.40
C TYR A 176 9.98 -5.46 0.75
N HIS A 177 10.64 -6.30 1.54
CA HIS A 177 11.35 -7.45 0.99
C HIS A 177 11.37 -8.65 1.93
N PHE A 178 11.34 -9.84 1.33
CA PHE A 178 11.70 -11.07 2.02
C PHE A 178 12.69 -11.89 1.19
N THR A 179 13.31 -12.86 1.84
CA THR A 179 14.28 -13.76 1.20
C THR A 179 13.79 -15.20 1.10
N PHE A 180 14.20 -15.89 0.05
CA PHE A 180 13.95 -17.32 -0.13
C PHE A 180 15.11 -18.00 -0.82
N GLN A 181 15.30 -19.29 -0.56
CA GLN A 181 16.26 -20.11 -1.30
C GLN A 181 15.50 -20.87 -2.39
N TYR A 182 15.95 -20.76 -3.64
CA TYR A 182 15.36 -21.52 -4.73
C TYR A 182 15.95 -22.93 -4.76
N GLY A 183 15.21 -23.92 -4.28
CA GLY A 183 15.63 -25.32 -4.20
C GLY A 183 15.30 -26.14 -5.46
N GLY A 184 14.53 -25.58 -6.41
CA GLY A 184 14.04 -26.32 -7.57
C GLY A 184 13.12 -27.48 -7.18
N ALA A 185 12.93 -28.45 -8.07
CA ALA A 185 11.99 -29.57 -7.85
C ALA A 185 12.32 -30.48 -6.65
N SER A 186 13.53 -30.39 -6.10
CA SER A 186 13.97 -31.16 -4.94
C SER A 186 13.76 -30.46 -3.60
N ALA A 187 13.24 -29.22 -3.58
CA ALA A 187 12.94 -28.56 -2.32
C ALA A 187 11.84 -29.32 -1.55
N PRO A 188 11.85 -29.34 -0.20
CA PRO A 188 10.79 -29.97 0.57
C PRO A 188 9.43 -29.28 0.33
N PRO A 189 8.30 -29.96 0.59
CA PRO A 189 6.99 -29.32 0.62
C PRO A 189 7.02 -28.12 1.57
N PHE A 190 6.38 -27.02 1.17
CA PHE A 190 6.30 -25.86 2.05
C PHE A 190 5.35 -26.18 3.21
N ALA A 191 5.89 -26.26 4.42
CA ALA A 191 5.10 -26.22 5.64
C ALA A 191 5.04 -24.76 6.08
N ILE A 192 3.85 -24.16 6.06
CA ILE A 192 3.63 -22.80 6.56
C ILE A 192 4.27 -22.70 7.94
N ALA A 193 5.24 -21.79 8.10
CA ALA A 193 5.77 -21.50 9.42
C ALA A 193 4.60 -20.93 10.24
N ALA A 194 4.19 -21.68 11.26
CA ALA A 194 3.15 -21.24 12.18
C ALA A 194 3.52 -19.84 12.71
N THR A 195 2.65 -18.89 12.43
CA THR A 195 2.67 -17.53 13.00
C THR A 195 2.84 -17.63 14.52
N ARG A 196 3.76 -16.84 15.08
CA ARG A 196 3.78 -16.59 16.53
C ARG A 196 2.57 -15.75 16.94
#